data_AF-A0A0D2BQ03-F1
#
_entry.id   AF-A0A0D2BQ03-F1
#
_cell.length_a   1.000
_cell.length_b   1.000
_cell.length_c   1.000
_cell.angle_alpha   90.00
_cell.angle_beta   90.00
_cell.angle_gamma   90.00
#
_symmetry.space_group_name_H-M   'P 1'
#
loop_
_entity.id
_entity.type
_entity.pdbx_description
1 polymer ?
#
loop_
_entity_poly.entity_id
_entity_poly.type
_entity_poly.pdbx_seq_one_letter_code
_entity_poly.pdbx_strand_id
1 'polypeptide(L)'
;MNDLKIRVHQWTAEERKANEGFYAALREIWNTMIPWYQLEEPYSEKGAQRFRDQMKYGGGGWPARKRLDDIAVNIPFPSSTGAQGVYLRVFKPASASNGGSKGVYLHIHGGGWTVGSADIEDETLYRIACNTGYTVASCEYRLAPKHPYPAPVDDCLDATLYLLTPEVEEKLGPLRLIGGESAGAHLTMTTVFALRSRGIDVRTQLDAVVFNYGCFDMDQTPSVRAFKDNLVLSPVDMVNFANSWLSNVRNRQVPEISPLFQADWTNLPPAIFVVGTDDCLYDDSLFASIKWHMGCNDTLLSIFPGSKHGFCRLNGPDCDAGLTASEVFIDEHNRQSK
;
A
#
# COMPACT_ATOMS: atom_id res chain seq x y z
N MET A 1 -6.30 -10.05 -26.64
CA MET A 1 -5.56 -9.41 -25.55
C MET A 1 -6.22 -8.05 -25.37
N ASN A 2 -6.63 -7.67 -24.16
CA ASN A 2 -7.10 -6.29 -23.94
C ASN A 2 -5.92 -5.34 -24.15
N ASP A 3 -6.16 -4.07 -24.44
CA ASP A 3 -5.09 -3.06 -24.53
C ASP A 3 -4.63 -2.62 -23.13
N LEU A 4 -3.35 -2.26 -22.98
CA LEU A 4 -2.86 -1.64 -21.76
C LEU A 4 -3.47 -0.24 -21.68
N LYS A 5 -4.29 0.00 -20.65
CA LYS A 5 -4.89 1.31 -20.42
C LYS A 5 -3.89 2.16 -19.66
N ILE A 6 -3.48 3.28 -20.25
CA ILE A 6 -2.64 4.28 -19.59
C ILE A 6 -3.44 5.57 -19.47
N ARG A 7 -3.57 6.09 -18.25
CA ARG A 7 -4.24 7.36 -17.95
C ARG A 7 -3.20 8.32 -17.38
N VAL A 8 -2.95 9.42 -18.09
CA VAL A 8 -2.09 10.49 -17.60
C VAL A 8 -2.98 11.64 -17.13
N HIS A 9 -2.96 11.91 -15.82
CA HIS A 9 -3.74 12.98 -15.23
C HIS A 9 -3.33 14.35 -15.80
N GLN A 10 -4.31 15.20 -16.08
CA GLN A 10 -4.09 16.54 -16.62
C GLN A 10 -4.43 17.58 -15.56
N TRP A 11 -3.41 18.30 -15.11
CA TRP A 11 -3.59 19.43 -14.20
C TRP A 11 -3.85 20.73 -14.97
N THR A 12 -4.85 21.47 -14.52
CA THR A 12 -5.03 22.90 -14.81
C THR A 12 -3.82 23.71 -14.31
N ALA A 13 -3.66 24.94 -14.79
CA ALA A 13 -2.56 25.80 -14.33
C ALA A 13 -2.66 26.10 -12.82
N GLU A 14 -3.89 26.25 -12.33
CA GLU A 14 -4.22 26.48 -10.93
C GLU A 14 -3.84 25.28 -10.05
N GLU A 15 -4.19 24.06 -10.47
CA GLU A 15 -3.83 22.83 -9.73
C GLU A 15 -2.32 22.60 -9.70
N ARG A 16 -1.61 22.83 -10.82
CA ARG A 16 -0.14 22.73 -10.83
C ARG A 16 0.48 23.68 -9.82
N LYS A 17 0.05 24.94 -9.82
CA LYS A 17 0.54 25.95 -8.89
C LYS A 17 0.21 25.58 -7.43
N ALA A 18 -0.97 25.02 -7.17
CA ALA A 18 -1.35 24.55 -5.85
C ALA A 18 -0.48 23.38 -5.37
N ASN A 19 -0.21 22.40 -6.23
CA ASN A 19 0.68 21.27 -5.95
C ASN A 19 2.13 21.75 -5.72
N GLU A 20 2.65 22.64 -6.55
CA GLU A 20 3.97 23.25 -6.37
C GLU A 20 4.10 23.96 -5.02
N GLY A 21 3.10 24.78 -4.66
CA GLY A 21 3.05 25.47 -3.38
C GLY A 21 2.97 24.51 -2.18
N PHE A 22 2.16 23.45 -2.30
CA PHE A 22 2.05 22.41 -1.29
C PHE A 22 3.39 21.69 -1.07
N TYR A 23 4.04 21.24 -2.14
CA TYR A 23 5.33 20.52 -2.03
C TYR A 23 6.47 21.42 -1.56
N ALA A 24 6.44 22.73 -1.87
CA ALA A 24 7.38 23.69 -1.30
C ALA A 24 7.22 23.79 0.23
N ALA A 25 5.98 23.94 0.72
CA ALA A 25 5.70 23.98 2.16
C ALA A 25 6.03 22.65 2.86
N LEU A 26 5.69 21.52 2.23
CA LEU A 26 6.04 20.20 2.75
C LEU A 26 7.54 20.02 2.88
N ARG A 27 8.33 20.56 1.92
CA ARG A 27 9.80 20.49 1.98
C ARG A 27 10.38 21.24 3.17
N GLU A 28 9.81 22.39 3.53
CA GLU A 28 10.24 23.15 4.72
C GLU A 28 10.10 22.30 5.98
N ILE A 29 8.96 21.60 6.12
CA ILE A 29 8.73 20.68 7.23
C ILE A 29 9.69 19.49 7.14
N TRP A 30 9.76 18.84 5.97
CA TRP A 30 10.53 17.61 5.75
C TRP A 30 12.02 17.78 6.08
N ASN A 31 12.60 18.94 5.75
CA ASN A 31 13.99 19.26 6.06
C ASN A 31 14.29 19.37 7.57
N THR A 32 13.26 19.52 8.42
CA THR A 32 13.41 19.53 9.88
C THR A 32 13.28 18.14 10.50
N MET A 33 12.84 17.15 9.72
CA MET A 33 12.56 15.81 10.21
C MET A 33 13.84 14.99 10.30
N ILE A 34 13.96 14.22 11.39
CA ILE A 34 15.04 13.26 11.56
C ILE A 34 14.53 11.91 11.07
N PRO A 35 15.17 11.26 10.09
CA PRO A 35 14.73 9.98 9.61
C PRO A 35 14.83 8.91 10.71
N TRP A 36 13.95 7.92 10.65
CA TRP A 36 13.85 6.88 11.69
C TRP A 36 15.18 6.15 11.97
N TYR A 37 16.01 5.94 10.95
CA TYR A 37 17.32 5.28 11.05
C TYR A 37 18.42 6.18 11.62
N GLN A 38 18.10 7.43 11.98
CA GLN A 38 18.99 8.35 12.73
C GLN A 38 18.40 8.73 14.10
N LEU A 39 17.17 8.30 14.42
CA LEU A 39 16.57 8.56 15.72
C LEU A 39 17.19 7.64 16.77
N GLU A 40 17.74 8.26 17.82
CA GLU A 40 18.35 7.61 18.99
C GLU A 40 19.60 6.79 18.66
N GLU A 41 19.42 5.55 18.20
CA GLU A 41 20.47 4.64 17.76
C GLU A 41 20.19 4.24 16.31
N PRO A 42 21.16 4.35 15.39
CA PRO A 42 20.93 4.04 13.99
C PRO A 42 20.41 2.61 13.79
N TYR A 43 19.35 2.46 13.00
CA TYR A 43 18.72 1.18 12.69
C TYR A 43 18.17 0.40 13.90
N SER A 44 17.86 1.08 15.01
CA SER A 44 17.31 0.43 16.20
C SER A 44 15.78 0.31 16.17
N GLU A 45 15.26 -0.74 16.82
CA GLU A 45 13.82 -0.87 17.06
C GLU A 45 13.25 0.31 17.87
N LYS A 46 14.06 0.88 18.76
CA LYS A 46 13.67 2.03 19.58
C LYS A 46 13.51 3.30 18.74
N GLY A 47 14.44 3.56 17.81
CA GLY A 47 14.35 4.64 16.85
C GLY A 47 13.16 4.49 15.90
N ALA A 48 12.94 3.28 15.38
CA ALA A 48 11.77 2.95 14.56
C ALA A 48 10.45 3.17 15.33
N GLN A 49 10.35 2.68 16.57
CA GLN A 49 9.16 2.86 17.40
C GLN A 49 8.90 4.34 17.69
N ARG A 50 9.93 5.12 18.01
CA ARG A 50 9.77 6.56 18.23
C ARG A 50 9.27 7.28 16.97
N PHE A 51 9.75 6.90 15.79
CA PHE A 51 9.23 7.46 14.54
C PHE A 51 7.76 7.08 14.32
N ARG A 52 7.38 5.82 14.59
CA ARG A 52 5.98 5.36 14.55
C ARG A 52 5.10 6.19 15.48
N ASP A 53 5.55 6.42 16.71
CA ASP A 53 4.81 7.24 17.69
C ASP A 53 4.68 8.70 17.23
N GLN A 54 5.72 9.28 16.62
CA GLN A 54 5.66 10.62 16.03
C GLN A 54 4.68 10.70 14.86
N MET A 55 4.68 9.71 13.96
CA MET A 55 3.72 9.64 12.85
C MET A 55 2.28 9.51 13.34
N LYS A 56 2.07 8.76 14.42
CA LYS A 56 0.75 8.45 14.97
C LYS A 56 0.19 9.59 15.82
N TYR A 57 0.95 10.03 16.81
CA TYR A 57 0.50 11.00 17.83
C TYR A 57 0.93 12.44 17.52
N GLY A 58 1.64 12.65 16.42
CA GLY A 58 2.26 13.91 16.07
C GLY A 58 3.59 14.13 16.77
N GLY A 59 4.43 14.97 16.18
CA GLY A 59 5.78 15.27 16.65
C GLY A 59 6.84 15.02 15.58
N GLY A 60 8.04 15.58 15.77
CA GLY A 60 9.14 15.43 14.82
C GLY A 60 8.83 15.94 13.40
N GLY A 61 7.92 16.91 13.28
CA GLY A 61 7.44 17.44 11.99
C GLY A 61 6.13 16.82 11.49
N TRP A 62 5.67 15.71 12.08
CA TRP A 62 4.39 15.09 11.71
C TRP A 62 3.19 15.75 12.42
N PRO A 63 2.09 16.03 11.71
CA PRO A 63 0.82 16.34 12.35
C PRO A 63 0.26 15.09 13.04
N ALA A 64 -0.47 15.27 14.14
CA ALA A 64 -1.19 14.17 14.78
C ALA A 64 -2.27 13.63 13.82
N ARG A 65 -2.32 12.31 13.66
CA ARG A 65 -3.33 11.65 12.84
C ARG A 65 -4.59 11.39 13.67
N LYS A 66 -5.75 11.69 13.11
CA LYS A 66 -7.02 11.41 13.76
C LYS A 66 -7.31 9.92 13.69
N ARG A 67 -7.52 9.30 14.85
CA ARG A 67 -7.98 7.93 14.97
C ARG A 67 -9.50 7.90 15.12
N LEU A 68 -10.12 6.92 14.49
CA LEU A 68 -11.56 6.70 14.49
C LEU A 68 -11.92 5.48 15.34
N ASP A 69 -11.44 5.46 16.58
CA ASP A 69 -11.59 4.33 17.52
C ASP A 69 -13.05 4.07 17.95
N ASP A 70 -13.94 5.04 17.75
CA ASP A 70 -15.38 4.95 18.02
C ASP A 70 -16.14 4.14 16.97
N ILE A 71 -15.58 4.00 15.76
CA ILE A 71 -16.19 3.26 14.65
C ILE A 71 -15.35 2.08 14.16
N ALA A 72 -14.03 2.11 14.37
CA ALA A 72 -13.12 1.06 13.97
C ALA A 72 -13.20 -0.13 14.93
N VAL A 73 -13.14 -1.35 14.40
CA VAL A 73 -13.04 -2.57 15.21
C VAL A 73 -11.74 -3.28 14.88
N ASN A 74 -10.95 -3.61 15.90
CA ASN A 74 -9.76 -4.44 15.73
C ASN A 74 -10.15 -5.91 15.88
N ILE A 75 -9.90 -6.71 14.83
CA ILE A 75 -10.17 -8.14 14.79
C ILE A 75 -8.83 -8.89 14.71
N PRO A 76 -8.38 -9.54 15.80
CA PRO A 76 -7.18 -10.39 15.75
C PRO A 76 -7.36 -11.53 14.76
N PHE A 77 -6.27 -11.93 14.10
CA PHE A 77 -6.26 -13.11 13.22
C PHE A 77 -5.18 -14.11 13.64
N PRO A 78 -5.35 -15.41 13.34
CA PRO A 78 -4.34 -16.42 13.64
C PRO A 78 -3.05 -16.18 12.84
N SER A 79 -1.90 -16.13 13.51
CA SER A 79 -0.59 -16.16 12.84
C SER A 79 -0.07 -17.61 12.75
N SER A 80 0.35 -18.01 11.57
CA SER A 80 1.03 -19.29 11.31
C SER A 80 2.34 -19.46 12.10
N THR A 81 2.93 -18.36 12.54
CA THR A 81 4.15 -18.33 13.39
C THR A 81 3.85 -18.22 14.89
N GLY A 82 2.58 -18.17 15.29
CA GLY A 82 2.17 -17.96 16.69
C GLY A 82 2.36 -16.53 17.19
N ALA A 83 2.61 -15.57 16.29
CA ALA A 83 2.78 -14.17 16.64
C ALA A 83 1.54 -13.58 17.32
N GLN A 84 1.78 -12.63 18.22
CA GLN A 84 0.75 -11.86 18.92
C GLN A 84 0.76 -10.42 18.44
N GLY A 85 -0.37 -9.73 18.57
CA GLY A 85 -0.49 -8.31 18.23
C GLY A 85 -0.75 -8.01 16.75
N VAL A 86 -0.98 -9.04 15.93
CA VAL A 86 -1.46 -8.87 14.55
C VAL A 86 -2.99 -8.84 14.53
N TYR A 87 -3.57 -7.91 13.78
CA TYR A 87 -5.02 -7.71 13.70
C TYR A 87 -5.42 -7.00 12.42
N LEU A 88 -6.70 -7.09 12.08
CA LEU A 88 -7.34 -6.25 11.06
C LEU A 88 -8.03 -5.09 11.74
N ARG A 89 -7.71 -3.85 11.35
CA ARG A 89 -8.48 -2.66 11.73
C ARG A 89 -9.60 -2.46 10.71
N VAL A 90 -10.84 -2.66 11.14
CA VAL A 90 -11.99 -2.81 10.25
C VAL A 90 -12.92 -1.61 10.32
N PHE A 91 -13.24 -1.07 9.15
CA PHE A 91 -14.23 -0.03 8.90
C PHE A 91 -15.38 -0.60 8.07
N LYS A 92 -16.59 -0.60 8.61
CA LYS A 92 -17.80 -0.94 7.85
C LYS A 92 -18.35 0.31 7.15
N PRO A 93 -18.81 0.22 5.90
CA PRO A 93 -19.38 1.36 5.20
C PRO A 93 -20.69 1.79 5.88
N ALA A 94 -20.99 3.09 5.90
CA ALA A 94 -22.23 3.59 6.52
C ALA A 94 -23.50 2.95 5.94
N SER A 95 -23.47 2.61 4.64
CA SER A 95 -24.54 1.91 3.92
C SER A 95 -24.77 0.46 4.39
N ALA A 96 -23.84 -0.16 5.11
CA ALA A 96 -23.99 -1.52 5.64
C ALA A 96 -25.19 -1.65 6.59
N SER A 97 -25.63 -0.55 7.21
CA SER A 97 -26.82 -0.50 8.04
C SER A 97 -28.14 -0.76 7.28
N ASN A 98 -28.16 -0.59 5.94
CA ASN A 98 -29.37 -0.63 5.11
C ASN A 98 -29.30 -1.62 3.91
N GLY A 99 -28.21 -2.37 3.72
CA GLY A 99 -28.09 -3.27 2.55
C GLY A 99 -26.88 -4.20 2.50
N GLY A 100 -26.09 -4.31 3.57
CA GLY A 100 -24.88 -5.14 3.60
C GLY A 100 -23.67 -4.53 2.86
N SER A 101 -22.48 -5.08 3.10
CA SER A 101 -21.24 -4.69 2.43
C SER A 101 -21.12 -5.35 1.06
N LYS A 102 -20.51 -4.68 0.07
CA LYS A 102 -20.18 -5.30 -1.24
C LYS A 102 -19.12 -6.41 -1.13
N GLY A 103 -18.41 -6.45 -0.01
CA GLY A 103 -17.32 -7.39 0.28
C GLY A 103 -16.24 -6.71 1.12
N VAL A 104 -15.11 -7.39 1.28
CA VAL A 104 -13.95 -6.85 2.00
C VAL A 104 -12.90 -6.34 1.02
N TYR A 105 -12.39 -5.15 1.30
CA TYR A 105 -11.15 -4.60 0.79
C TYR A 105 -10.07 -4.75 1.87
N LEU A 106 -9.15 -5.69 1.68
CA LEU A 106 -7.93 -5.80 2.49
C LEU A 106 -6.94 -4.71 2.08
N HIS A 107 -6.69 -3.78 2.99
CA HIS A 107 -5.67 -2.75 2.88
C HIS A 107 -4.39 -3.20 3.59
N ILE A 108 -3.24 -3.03 2.95
CA ILE A 108 -1.91 -3.26 3.54
C ILE A 108 -1.16 -1.93 3.52
N HIS A 109 -0.87 -1.42 4.71
CA HIS A 109 -0.28 -0.09 4.85
C HIS A 109 1.19 -0.05 4.37
N GLY A 110 1.66 1.15 4.05
CA GLY A 110 3.04 1.45 3.67
C GLY A 110 3.96 1.72 4.87
N GLY A 111 5.07 2.41 4.60
CA GLY A 111 6.05 2.81 5.63
C GLY A 111 7.33 1.95 5.64
N GLY A 112 7.78 1.49 4.46
CA GLY A 112 9.08 0.83 4.31
C GLY A 112 9.28 -0.38 5.22
N TRP A 113 8.22 -1.16 5.45
CA TRP A 113 8.20 -2.33 6.35
C TRP A 113 8.64 -2.03 7.79
N THR A 114 8.74 -0.74 8.18
CA THR A 114 9.41 -0.31 9.42
C THR A 114 8.58 0.71 10.22
N VAL A 115 7.90 1.68 9.60
CA VAL A 115 7.35 2.85 10.31
C VAL A 115 5.83 3.08 10.17
N GLY A 116 5.09 2.21 9.50
CA GLY A 116 3.62 2.33 9.37
C GLY A 116 2.84 1.71 10.53
N SER A 117 1.50 1.77 10.44
CA SER A 117 0.56 1.02 11.27
C SER A 117 -0.80 0.93 10.58
N ALA A 118 -1.66 0.01 11.01
CA ALA A 118 -2.99 -0.17 10.41
C ALA A 118 -3.93 1.03 10.65
N ASP A 119 -3.62 1.88 11.64
CA ASP A 119 -4.45 3.00 12.09
C ASP A 119 -3.95 4.40 11.70
N ILE A 120 -2.91 4.48 10.86
CA ILE A 120 -2.30 5.76 10.47
C ILE A 120 -3.18 6.58 9.50
N GLU A 121 -4.09 5.91 8.78
CA GLU A 121 -4.92 6.49 7.72
C GLU A 121 -6.42 6.24 7.92
N ASP A 122 -6.89 6.16 9.17
CA ASP A 122 -8.30 5.89 9.51
C ASP A 122 -9.32 6.73 8.72
N GLU A 123 -9.09 8.05 8.60
CA GLU A 123 -10.00 8.94 7.87
C GLU A 123 -10.08 8.58 6.39
N THR A 124 -8.94 8.30 5.75
CA THR A 124 -8.86 7.88 4.34
C THR A 124 -9.50 6.51 4.15
N LEU A 125 -9.20 5.55 5.02
CA LEU A 125 -9.74 4.19 4.93
C LEU A 125 -11.25 4.16 5.16
N TYR A 126 -11.75 4.95 6.11
CA TYR A 126 -13.19 5.10 6.31
C TYR A 126 -13.88 5.82 5.15
N ARG A 127 -13.22 6.81 4.54
CA ARG A 127 -13.71 7.46 3.31
C ARG A 127 -13.82 6.46 2.16
N ILE A 128 -12.79 5.64 1.94
CA ILE A 128 -12.82 4.57 0.92
C ILE A 128 -13.98 3.61 1.20
N ALA A 129 -14.18 3.20 2.45
CA ALA A 129 -15.31 2.35 2.82
C ALA A 129 -16.64 3.02 2.45
N CYS A 130 -16.85 4.27 2.83
CA CYS A 130 -18.07 5.02 2.52
C CYS A 130 -18.31 5.21 1.01
N ASN A 131 -17.27 5.55 0.25
CA ASN A 131 -17.38 5.85 -1.18
C ASN A 131 -17.60 4.59 -2.01
N THR A 132 -16.86 3.52 -1.70
CA THR A 132 -16.89 2.28 -2.50
C THR A 132 -17.97 1.31 -2.02
N GLY A 133 -18.42 1.40 -0.77
CA GLY A 133 -19.38 0.45 -0.18
C GLY A 133 -18.77 -0.90 0.23
N TYR A 134 -17.44 -1.01 0.24
CA TYR A 134 -16.72 -2.16 0.78
C TYR A 134 -16.41 -1.99 2.27
N THR A 135 -16.34 -3.10 3.00
CA THR A 135 -15.71 -3.15 4.32
C THR A 135 -14.21 -3.06 4.14
N VAL A 136 -13.58 -2.02 4.66
CA VAL A 136 -12.12 -1.86 4.58
C VAL A 136 -11.49 -2.48 5.82
N ALA A 137 -10.57 -3.43 5.62
CA ALA A 137 -9.84 -4.10 6.68
C ALA A 137 -8.33 -3.82 6.49
N SER A 138 -7.75 -2.98 7.35
CA SER A 138 -6.33 -2.62 7.29
C SER A 138 -5.50 -3.60 8.14
N CYS A 139 -4.50 -4.23 7.54
CA CYS A 139 -3.68 -5.24 8.19
C CYS A 139 -2.59 -4.61 9.09
N GLU A 140 -2.62 -4.87 10.39
CA GLU A 140 -1.50 -4.64 11.28
C GLU A 140 -0.56 -5.85 11.21
N TYR A 141 0.53 -5.70 10.46
CA TYR A 141 1.57 -6.72 10.30
C TYR A 141 2.83 -6.34 11.10
N ARG A 142 3.62 -7.33 11.50
CA ARG A 142 4.86 -7.08 12.24
C ARG A 142 5.88 -6.31 11.40
N LEU A 143 6.61 -5.40 12.02
CA LEU A 143 7.55 -4.51 11.34
C LEU A 143 9.01 -4.81 11.68
N ALA A 144 9.87 -4.53 10.71
CA ALA A 144 11.30 -4.40 10.91
C ALA A 144 11.61 -3.16 11.78
N PRO A 145 12.79 -3.08 12.43
CA PRO A 145 13.85 -4.08 12.47
C PRO A 145 13.58 -5.24 13.45
N LYS A 146 12.60 -5.13 14.36
CA LYS A 146 12.29 -6.21 15.33
C LYS A 146 11.83 -7.51 14.67
N HIS A 147 11.09 -7.40 13.57
CA HIS A 147 10.58 -8.54 12.81
C HIS A 147 10.94 -8.37 11.33
N PRO A 148 12.18 -8.70 10.92
CA PRO A 148 12.61 -8.62 9.52
C PRO A 148 11.91 -9.69 8.66
N TYR A 149 12.23 -9.73 7.38
CA TYR A 149 11.78 -10.78 6.45
C TYR A 149 11.99 -12.19 7.05
N PRO A 150 11.00 -13.10 6.95
CA PRO A 150 9.75 -12.99 6.20
C PRO A 150 8.53 -12.47 6.97
N ALA A 151 8.67 -12.00 8.22
CA ALA A 151 7.52 -11.76 9.10
C ALA A 151 6.41 -10.84 8.54
N PRO A 152 6.69 -9.69 7.90
CA PRO A 152 5.66 -8.88 7.25
C PRO A 152 4.89 -9.63 6.15
N VAL A 153 5.59 -10.47 5.37
CA VAL A 153 5.00 -11.25 4.27
C VAL A 153 4.09 -12.35 4.81
N ASP A 154 4.55 -13.05 5.84
CA ASP A 154 3.78 -14.11 6.50
C ASP A 154 2.49 -13.55 7.11
N ASP A 155 2.56 -12.41 7.79
CA ASP A 155 1.40 -11.80 8.45
C ASP A 155 0.35 -11.32 7.44
N CYS A 156 0.76 -10.71 6.31
CA CYS A 156 -0.17 -10.31 5.25
C CYS A 156 -0.83 -11.52 4.58
N LEU A 157 -0.09 -12.60 4.37
CA LEU A 157 -0.64 -13.85 3.84
C LEU A 157 -1.63 -14.49 4.84
N ASP A 158 -1.28 -14.55 6.12
CA ASP A 158 -2.14 -15.07 7.18
C ASP A 158 -3.44 -14.27 7.33
N ALA A 159 -3.35 -12.93 7.31
CA ALA A 159 -4.51 -12.04 7.30
C ALA A 159 -5.43 -12.31 6.10
N THR A 160 -4.84 -12.53 4.92
CA THR A 160 -5.60 -12.79 3.70
C THR A 160 -6.27 -14.15 3.73
N LEU A 161 -5.57 -15.20 4.19
CA LEU A 161 -6.14 -16.54 4.38
C LEU A 161 -7.24 -16.54 5.43
N TYR A 162 -7.10 -15.75 6.50
CA TYR A 162 -8.14 -15.57 7.51
C TYR A 162 -9.41 -14.95 6.91
N LEU A 163 -9.28 -13.91 6.08
CA LEU A 163 -10.41 -13.29 5.36
C LEU A 163 -11.09 -14.22 4.34
N LEU A 164 -10.41 -15.27 3.89
CA LEU A 164 -10.97 -16.31 3.01
C LEU A 164 -11.68 -17.43 3.78
N THR A 165 -11.71 -17.40 5.11
CA THR A 165 -12.42 -18.41 5.89
C THR A 165 -13.93 -18.16 5.86
N PRO A 166 -14.78 -19.22 5.84
CA PRO A 166 -16.23 -19.06 5.84
C PRO A 166 -16.77 -18.25 7.02
N GLU A 167 -16.17 -18.40 8.20
CA GLU A 167 -16.57 -17.67 9.41
C GLU A 167 -16.38 -16.15 9.25
N VAL A 168 -15.26 -15.75 8.63
CA VAL A 168 -14.95 -14.33 8.44
C VAL A 168 -15.74 -13.75 7.29
N GLU A 169 -15.93 -14.52 6.21
CA GLU A 169 -16.81 -14.15 5.10
C GLU A 169 -18.24 -13.88 5.58
N GLU A 170 -18.80 -14.70 6.48
CA GLU A 170 -20.13 -14.47 7.06
C GLU A 170 -20.19 -13.15 7.87
N LYS A 171 -19.11 -12.80 8.58
CA LYS A 171 -19.06 -11.64 9.48
C LYS A 171 -18.79 -10.32 8.77
N LEU A 172 -17.93 -10.33 7.75
CA LEU A 172 -17.40 -9.12 7.09
C LEU A 172 -17.79 -9.02 5.61
N GLY A 173 -18.23 -10.12 5.00
CA GLY A 173 -18.40 -10.27 3.56
C GLY A 173 -17.20 -10.96 2.90
N PRO A 174 -17.33 -11.41 1.65
CA PRO A 174 -16.26 -12.10 0.93
C PRO A 174 -15.09 -11.16 0.66
N LEU A 175 -13.85 -11.66 0.74
CA LEU A 175 -12.68 -10.92 0.25
C LEU A 175 -12.79 -10.71 -1.26
N ARG A 176 -12.87 -9.45 -1.69
CA ARG A 176 -13.01 -9.06 -3.10
C ARG A 176 -11.86 -8.20 -3.58
N LEU A 177 -11.27 -7.38 -2.71
CA LEU A 177 -10.23 -6.43 -3.09
C LEU A 177 -9.03 -6.59 -2.16
N ILE A 178 -7.83 -6.44 -2.71
CA ILE A 178 -6.59 -6.31 -1.94
C ILE A 178 -5.77 -5.16 -2.52
N GLY A 179 -5.07 -4.42 -1.68
CA GLY A 179 -4.36 -3.24 -2.12
C GLY A 179 -3.55 -2.60 -1.02
N GLY A 180 -2.67 -1.70 -1.42
CA GLY A 180 -1.81 -0.98 -0.49
C GLY A 180 -0.94 0.03 -1.19
N GLU A 181 -0.08 0.67 -0.40
CA GLU A 181 0.75 1.77 -0.83
C GLU A 181 2.23 1.55 -0.47
N SER A 182 3.14 1.91 -1.38
CA SER A 182 4.58 1.80 -1.15
C SER A 182 4.99 0.36 -0.77
N ALA A 183 5.56 0.16 0.42
CA ALA A 183 5.83 -1.16 1.00
C ALA A 183 4.58 -2.05 1.15
N GLY A 184 3.38 -1.47 1.32
CA GLY A 184 2.12 -2.19 1.36
C GLY A 184 1.64 -2.67 -0.02
N ALA A 185 1.93 -1.90 -1.07
CA ALA A 185 1.72 -2.34 -2.46
C ALA A 185 2.65 -3.52 -2.80
N HIS A 186 3.90 -3.48 -2.33
CA HIS A 186 4.83 -4.61 -2.39
C HIS A 186 4.25 -5.86 -1.73
N LEU A 187 3.85 -5.75 -0.46
CA LEU A 187 3.29 -6.86 0.32
C LEU A 187 1.97 -7.39 -0.28
N THR A 188 1.16 -6.51 -0.86
CA THR A 188 -0.02 -6.88 -1.66
C THR A 188 0.38 -7.80 -2.80
N MET A 189 1.39 -7.41 -3.59
CA MET A 189 1.81 -8.18 -4.76
C MET A 189 2.38 -9.55 -4.37
N THR A 190 3.24 -9.59 -3.35
CA THR A 190 3.79 -10.86 -2.84
C THR A 190 2.68 -11.78 -2.31
N THR A 191 1.67 -11.21 -1.65
CA THR A 191 0.52 -11.97 -1.14
C THR A 191 -0.31 -12.56 -2.26
N VAL A 192 -0.62 -11.80 -3.31
CA VAL A 192 -1.36 -12.31 -4.49
C VAL A 192 -0.60 -13.47 -5.14
N PHE A 193 0.71 -13.34 -5.34
CA PHE A 193 1.53 -14.42 -5.87
C PHE A 193 1.59 -15.65 -4.94
N ALA A 194 1.71 -15.44 -3.62
CA ALA A 194 1.74 -16.52 -2.64
C ALA A 194 0.42 -17.31 -2.59
N LEU A 195 -0.73 -16.63 -2.67
CA LEU A 195 -2.04 -17.28 -2.78
C LEU A 195 -2.12 -18.16 -4.05
N ARG A 196 -1.71 -17.61 -5.20
CA ARG A 196 -1.70 -18.35 -6.46
C ARG A 196 -0.81 -19.59 -6.39
N SER A 197 0.39 -19.47 -5.81
CA SER A 197 1.30 -20.61 -5.61
C SER A 197 0.75 -21.68 -4.65
N ARG A 198 -0.21 -21.33 -3.80
CA ARG A 198 -0.96 -22.28 -2.95
C ARG A 198 -2.18 -22.90 -3.64
N GLY A 199 -2.38 -22.62 -4.93
CA GLY A 199 -3.50 -23.15 -5.72
C GLY A 199 -4.81 -22.39 -5.55
N ILE A 200 -4.81 -21.23 -4.88
CA ILE A 200 -5.98 -20.36 -4.82
C ILE A 200 -6.09 -19.61 -6.15
N ASP A 201 -7.24 -19.72 -6.80
CA ASP A 201 -7.51 -18.99 -8.04
C ASP A 201 -7.81 -17.52 -7.73
N VAL A 202 -6.74 -16.73 -7.59
CA VAL A 202 -6.82 -15.31 -7.24
C VAL A 202 -7.67 -14.51 -8.23
N ARG A 203 -7.66 -14.89 -9.51
CA ARG A 203 -8.43 -14.19 -10.56
C ARG A 203 -9.93 -14.30 -10.35
N THR A 204 -10.43 -15.46 -9.91
CA THR A 204 -11.86 -15.63 -9.59
C THR A 204 -12.18 -15.21 -8.17
N GLN A 205 -11.22 -15.26 -7.25
CA GLN A 205 -11.41 -14.79 -5.88
C GLN A 205 -11.53 -13.25 -5.77
N LEU A 206 -10.65 -12.51 -6.46
CA LEU A 206 -10.54 -11.06 -6.32
C LEU A 206 -11.14 -10.33 -7.54
N ASP A 207 -11.89 -9.28 -7.27
CA ASP A 207 -12.48 -8.39 -8.28
C ASP A 207 -11.43 -7.44 -8.86
N ALA A 208 -10.52 -6.95 -8.01
CA ALA A 208 -9.44 -6.05 -8.40
C ALA A 208 -8.30 -6.01 -7.36
N VAL A 209 -7.12 -5.54 -7.80
CA VAL A 209 -5.95 -5.24 -6.97
C VAL A 209 -5.55 -3.77 -7.15
N VAL A 210 -5.22 -3.08 -6.04
CA VAL A 210 -4.83 -1.67 -6.05
C VAL A 210 -3.38 -1.50 -5.60
N PHE A 211 -2.53 -0.97 -6.48
CA PHE A 211 -1.14 -0.67 -6.18
C PHE A 211 -0.89 0.84 -6.24
N ASN A 212 -0.67 1.47 -5.08
CA ASN A 212 -0.24 2.86 -5.02
C ASN A 212 1.29 2.92 -4.87
N TYR A 213 1.98 3.42 -5.90
CA TYR A 213 3.41 3.74 -5.92
C TYR A 213 4.30 2.69 -5.23
N GLY A 214 4.14 1.42 -5.65
CA GLY A 214 4.77 0.28 -5.00
C GLY A 214 6.24 0.07 -5.33
N CYS A 215 6.96 -0.61 -4.44
CA CYS A 215 8.33 -1.08 -4.68
C CYS A 215 8.32 -2.56 -5.05
N PHE A 216 8.73 -2.91 -6.26
CA PHE A 216 8.65 -4.28 -6.79
C PHE A 216 10.03 -4.86 -7.15
N ASP A 217 11.09 -4.05 -7.03
CA ASP A 217 12.49 -4.48 -7.13
C ASP A 217 13.33 -3.97 -5.96
N MET A 218 13.73 -4.89 -5.07
CA MET A 218 14.58 -4.59 -3.91
C MET A 218 16.06 -4.42 -4.26
N ASP A 219 16.44 -4.61 -5.52
CA ASP A 219 17.75 -4.24 -6.06
C ASP A 219 17.71 -2.90 -6.84
N GLN A 220 16.58 -2.18 -6.70
CA GLN A 220 16.31 -0.84 -7.23
C GLN A 220 16.12 -0.80 -8.75
N THR A 221 15.09 -0.10 -9.20
CA THR A 221 14.89 0.22 -10.62
C THR A 221 15.77 1.41 -11.06
N PRO A 222 15.89 1.69 -12.37
CA PRO A 222 16.64 2.85 -12.86
C PRO A 222 16.15 4.18 -12.26
N SER A 223 14.83 4.40 -12.14
CA SER A 223 14.28 5.61 -11.51
C SER A 223 14.77 5.77 -10.07
N VAL A 224 14.84 4.70 -9.27
CA VAL A 224 15.36 4.77 -7.90
C VAL A 224 16.82 5.19 -7.91
N ARG A 225 17.67 4.56 -8.72
CA ARG A 225 19.12 4.86 -8.78
C ARG A 225 19.41 6.27 -9.30
N ALA A 226 18.59 6.78 -10.21
CA ALA A 226 18.77 8.08 -10.83
C ALA A 226 18.10 9.23 -10.07
N PHE A 227 17.26 8.94 -9.06
CA PHE A 227 16.49 9.93 -8.34
C PHE A 227 17.40 10.88 -7.54
N LYS A 228 17.11 12.18 -7.60
CA LYS A 228 17.92 13.23 -6.97
C LYS A 228 17.20 14.00 -5.88
N ASP A 229 15.87 13.91 -5.83
CA ASP A 229 15.08 14.52 -4.77
C ASP A 229 15.11 13.63 -3.51
N ASN A 230 14.75 14.22 -2.38
CA ASN A 230 14.69 13.58 -1.07
C ASN A 230 13.38 13.88 -0.32
N LEU A 231 12.40 14.50 -0.98
CA LEU A 231 11.12 14.78 -0.37
C LEU A 231 10.25 13.51 -0.31
N VAL A 232 9.83 13.15 0.89
CA VAL A 232 9.03 11.95 1.25
C VAL A 232 9.78 10.63 1.13
N LEU A 233 10.48 10.38 0.03
CA LEU A 233 11.27 9.18 -0.19
C LEU A 233 12.51 9.48 -1.04
N SER A 234 13.66 9.02 -0.58
CA SER A 234 14.94 9.13 -1.29
C SER A 234 15.58 7.76 -1.55
N PRO A 235 16.59 7.67 -2.44
CA PRO A 235 17.37 6.45 -2.62
C PRO A 235 18.08 6.01 -1.33
N VAL A 236 18.48 6.95 -0.48
CA VAL A 236 19.06 6.66 0.84
C VAL A 236 18.02 6.00 1.74
N ASP A 237 16.79 6.52 1.79
CA ASP A 237 15.71 5.92 2.58
C ASP A 237 15.40 4.49 2.10
N MET A 238 15.38 4.26 0.79
CA MET A 238 15.20 2.92 0.20
C MET A 238 16.26 1.94 0.68
N VAL A 239 17.54 2.33 0.69
CA VAL A 239 18.63 1.49 1.22
C VAL A 239 18.42 1.20 2.71
N ASN A 240 18.04 2.20 3.50
CA ASN A 240 17.83 2.04 4.93
C ASN A 240 16.65 1.10 5.25
N PHE A 241 15.51 1.28 4.58
CA PHE A 241 14.36 0.39 4.72
C PHE A 241 14.68 -1.04 4.28
N ALA A 242 15.34 -1.21 3.13
CA ALA A 242 15.77 -2.52 2.66
C ALA A 242 16.73 -3.20 3.64
N ASN A 243 17.68 -2.46 4.23
CA ASN A 243 18.60 -3.03 5.22
C ASN A 243 17.90 -3.40 6.55
N SER A 244 16.89 -2.64 6.95
CA SER A 244 16.04 -2.97 8.11
C SER A 244 15.30 -4.28 7.92
N TRP A 245 14.59 -4.40 6.78
CA TRP A 245 13.71 -5.52 6.50
C TRP A 245 14.47 -6.77 6.02
N LEU A 246 15.50 -6.60 5.19
CA LEU A 246 16.24 -7.67 4.53
C LEU A 246 17.63 -7.90 5.15
N SER A 247 17.80 -7.61 6.45
CA SER A 247 19.07 -7.72 7.17
C SER A 247 19.75 -9.09 7.06
N ASN A 248 18.96 -10.16 6.89
CA ASN A 248 19.45 -11.54 6.77
C ASN A 248 19.44 -12.08 5.33
N VAL A 249 19.13 -11.25 4.33
CA VAL A 249 19.00 -11.66 2.93
C VAL A 249 20.19 -11.19 2.11
N ARG A 250 20.87 -12.13 1.46
CA ARG A 250 22.00 -11.84 0.56
C ARG A 250 21.58 -11.54 -0.87
N ASN A 251 20.68 -12.35 -1.43
CA ASN A 251 20.17 -12.16 -2.78
C ASN A 251 18.77 -11.55 -2.73
N ARG A 252 18.62 -10.32 -3.23
CA ARG A 252 17.35 -9.60 -3.29
C ARG A 252 16.62 -9.78 -4.63
N GLN A 253 17.30 -10.31 -5.64
CA GLN A 253 16.75 -10.59 -6.97
C GLN A 253 16.06 -11.97 -7.00
N VAL A 254 15.16 -12.19 -6.05
CA VAL A 254 14.34 -13.41 -5.96
C VAL A 254 12.86 -13.03 -5.94
N PRO A 255 11.98 -13.81 -6.59
CA PRO A 255 10.59 -13.43 -6.85
C PRO A 255 9.73 -13.24 -5.58
N GLU A 256 10.13 -13.81 -4.45
CA GLU A 256 9.46 -13.67 -3.15
C GLU A 256 9.74 -12.32 -2.49
N ILE A 257 10.84 -11.66 -2.87
CA ILE A 257 11.31 -10.39 -2.30
C ILE A 257 11.14 -9.26 -3.30
N SER A 258 11.44 -9.53 -4.57
CA SER A 258 11.34 -8.60 -5.69
C SER A 258 10.38 -9.19 -6.73
N PRO A 259 9.06 -8.92 -6.61
CA PRO A 259 8.05 -9.49 -7.50
C PRO A 259 8.30 -9.27 -8.99
N LEU A 260 9.06 -8.25 -9.41
CA LEU A 260 9.45 -8.10 -10.81
C LEU A 260 10.20 -9.32 -11.37
N PHE A 261 10.84 -10.15 -10.53
CA PHE A 261 11.52 -11.37 -10.96
C PHE A 261 10.60 -12.59 -11.09
N GLN A 262 9.30 -12.45 -10.88
CA GLN A 262 8.32 -13.51 -11.14
C GLN A 262 8.37 -13.93 -12.62
N ALA A 263 8.44 -15.24 -12.86
CA ALA A 263 8.50 -15.81 -14.20
C ALA A 263 7.12 -15.88 -14.88
N ASP A 264 6.05 -16.04 -14.08
CA ASP A 264 4.68 -16.20 -14.55
C ASP A 264 3.78 -15.09 -14.00
N TRP A 265 3.23 -14.28 -14.90
CA TRP A 265 2.27 -13.20 -14.59
C TRP A 265 0.85 -13.52 -15.04
N THR A 266 0.58 -14.76 -15.45
CA THR A 266 -0.76 -15.16 -15.89
C THR A 266 -1.69 -15.41 -14.72
N ASN A 267 -3.00 -15.40 -15.02
CA ASN A 267 -4.08 -15.67 -14.07
C ASN A 267 -4.06 -14.77 -12.83
N LEU A 268 -3.88 -13.46 -13.04
CA LEU A 268 -3.98 -12.45 -11.98
C LEU A 268 -5.28 -11.65 -12.13
N PRO A 269 -5.79 -11.03 -11.05
CA PRO A 269 -6.98 -10.19 -11.12
C PRO A 269 -6.71 -8.89 -11.92
N PRO A 270 -7.78 -8.16 -12.31
CA PRO A 270 -7.65 -6.78 -12.77
C PRO A 270 -6.84 -5.93 -11.78
N ALA A 271 -5.99 -5.03 -12.27
CA ALA A 271 -5.19 -4.18 -11.37
C ALA A 271 -5.07 -2.74 -11.85
N ILE A 272 -5.02 -1.82 -10.88
CA ILE A 272 -4.62 -0.43 -11.08
C ILE A 272 -3.26 -0.17 -10.43
N PHE A 273 -2.40 0.53 -11.16
CA PHE A 273 -1.12 1.05 -10.70
C PHE A 273 -1.20 2.59 -10.69
N VAL A 274 -1.16 3.20 -9.51
CA VAL A 274 -1.24 4.66 -9.32
C VAL A 274 0.14 5.19 -8.95
N VAL A 275 0.71 6.10 -9.73
CA VAL A 275 2.07 6.60 -9.47
C VAL A 275 2.27 8.05 -9.91
N GLY A 276 3.07 8.80 -9.14
CA GLY A 276 3.50 10.14 -9.50
C GLY A 276 4.76 10.13 -10.37
N THR A 277 4.96 11.12 -11.23
CA THR A 277 6.19 11.18 -12.06
C THR A 277 7.40 11.70 -11.30
N ASP A 278 7.21 12.28 -10.10
CA ASP A 278 8.28 12.77 -9.23
C ASP A 278 8.43 11.87 -7.99
N ASP A 279 8.35 10.56 -8.23
CA ASP A 279 8.54 9.46 -7.28
C ASP A 279 9.70 8.59 -7.76
N CYS A 280 10.60 8.19 -6.84
CA CYS A 280 11.71 7.31 -7.17
C CYS A 280 11.24 5.91 -7.59
N LEU A 281 10.04 5.47 -7.21
CA LEU A 281 9.42 4.18 -7.57
C LEU A 281 8.57 4.24 -8.85
N TYR A 282 8.73 5.28 -9.67
CA TYR A 282 8.01 5.41 -10.93
C TYR A 282 8.23 4.20 -11.86
N ASP A 283 9.48 3.78 -12.06
CA ASP A 283 9.79 2.63 -12.92
C ASP A 283 9.26 1.32 -12.35
N ASP A 284 9.23 1.13 -11.02
CA ASP A 284 8.64 -0.06 -10.40
C ASP A 284 7.17 -0.23 -10.83
N SER A 285 6.38 0.83 -10.71
CA SER A 285 4.96 0.82 -11.09
C SER A 285 4.78 0.64 -12.61
N LEU A 286 5.62 1.30 -13.41
CA LEU A 286 5.62 1.15 -14.87
C LEU A 286 5.93 -0.30 -15.28
N PHE A 287 7.04 -0.87 -14.80
CA PHE A 287 7.48 -2.22 -15.13
C PHE A 287 6.49 -3.28 -14.64
N ALA A 288 5.97 -3.13 -13.42
CA ALA A 288 4.97 -4.05 -12.89
C ALA A 288 3.68 -4.00 -13.71
N SER A 289 3.18 -2.83 -14.09
CA SER A 289 1.97 -2.71 -14.92
C SER A 289 2.13 -3.36 -16.29
N ILE A 290 3.29 -3.19 -16.94
CA ILE A 290 3.59 -3.81 -18.23
C ILE A 290 3.63 -5.34 -18.08
N LYS A 291 4.29 -5.86 -17.04
CA LYS A 291 4.32 -7.32 -16.78
C LYS A 291 2.95 -7.89 -16.44
N TRP A 292 2.16 -7.18 -15.63
CA TRP A 292 0.78 -7.54 -15.30
C TRP A 292 -0.06 -7.66 -16.57
N HIS A 293 0.09 -6.69 -17.48
CA HIS A 293 -0.59 -6.69 -18.77
C HIS A 293 -0.12 -7.81 -19.72
N MET A 294 1.19 -8.06 -19.80
CA MET A 294 1.76 -9.16 -20.60
C MET A 294 1.25 -10.53 -20.15
N GLY A 295 0.86 -10.67 -18.87
CA GLY A 295 0.14 -11.81 -18.33
C GLY A 295 -1.32 -11.96 -18.80
N CYS A 296 -1.79 -11.10 -19.72
CA CYS A 296 -3.17 -11.01 -20.21
C CYS A 296 -4.21 -10.62 -19.14
N ASN A 297 -3.80 -9.84 -18.13
CA ASN A 297 -4.68 -9.34 -17.07
C ASN A 297 -5.12 -7.90 -17.39
N ASP A 298 -6.37 -7.55 -17.06
CA ASP A 298 -6.86 -6.17 -17.27
C ASP A 298 -6.05 -5.22 -16.37
N THR A 299 -5.49 -4.16 -16.96
CA THR A 299 -4.47 -3.35 -16.30
C THR A 299 -4.68 -1.88 -16.63
N LEU A 300 -4.73 -1.04 -15.60
CA LEU A 300 -4.72 0.41 -15.70
C LEU A 300 -3.47 0.98 -15.03
N LEU A 301 -2.64 1.70 -15.79
CA LEU A 301 -1.57 2.53 -15.24
C LEU A 301 -2.05 3.99 -15.19
N SER A 302 -2.21 4.54 -14.00
CA SER A 302 -2.63 5.92 -13.74
C SER A 302 -1.46 6.78 -13.26
N ILE A 303 -1.01 7.71 -14.10
CA ILE A 303 0.16 8.54 -13.90
C ILE A 303 -0.26 9.96 -13.51
N PHE A 304 0.35 10.49 -12.45
CA PHE A 304 0.09 11.83 -11.92
C PHE A 304 1.35 12.71 -12.09
N PRO A 305 1.41 13.57 -13.12
CA PRO A 305 2.58 14.40 -13.38
C PRO A 305 2.92 15.33 -12.20
N GLY A 306 4.18 15.31 -11.77
CA GLY A 306 4.71 16.16 -10.68
C GLY A 306 4.36 15.69 -9.26
N SER A 307 3.46 14.72 -9.10
CA SER A 307 3.14 14.15 -7.79
C SER A 307 4.31 13.34 -7.23
N LYS A 308 4.50 13.40 -5.91
CA LYS A 308 5.60 12.75 -5.20
C LYS A 308 5.19 11.41 -4.59
N HIS A 309 6.18 10.67 -4.09
CA HIS A 309 5.92 9.46 -3.32
C HIS A 309 4.92 9.74 -2.19
N GLY A 310 3.93 8.87 -2.00
CA GLY A 310 2.94 9.05 -0.94
C GLY A 310 1.87 10.12 -1.21
N PHE A 311 1.75 10.71 -2.40
CA PHE A 311 0.81 11.82 -2.61
C PHE A 311 -0.64 11.52 -2.19
N CYS A 312 -1.11 10.27 -2.35
CA CYS A 312 -2.45 9.83 -1.89
C CYS A 312 -2.67 9.85 -0.36
N ARG A 313 -1.66 10.17 0.45
CA ARG A 313 -1.75 10.23 1.93
C ARG A 313 -1.26 11.54 2.56
N LEU A 314 -0.76 12.45 1.74
CA LEU A 314 -0.15 13.71 2.21
C LEU A 314 -1.16 14.85 2.34
N ASN A 315 -2.44 14.61 2.00
CA ASN A 315 -3.52 15.62 2.03
C ASN A 315 -3.20 16.87 1.19
N GLY A 316 -2.35 16.74 0.17
CA GLY A 316 -2.12 17.77 -0.84
C GLY A 316 -3.26 17.84 -1.86
N PRO A 317 -3.28 18.85 -2.75
CA PRO A 317 -4.35 18.99 -3.74
C PRO A 317 -4.46 17.79 -4.71
N ASP A 318 -3.36 17.08 -4.96
CA ASP A 318 -3.32 15.88 -5.79
C ASP A 318 -3.73 14.58 -5.08
N CYS A 319 -3.85 14.61 -3.74
CA CYS A 319 -4.20 13.46 -2.90
C CYS A 319 -5.56 12.88 -3.30
N ASP A 320 -6.57 13.74 -3.42
CA ASP A 320 -7.94 13.31 -3.75
C ASP A 320 -8.00 12.69 -5.15
N ALA A 321 -7.31 13.28 -6.13
CA ALA A 321 -7.30 12.75 -7.49
C ALA A 321 -6.68 11.34 -7.58
N GLY A 322 -5.62 11.09 -6.80
CA GLY A 322 -4.99 9.76 -6.68
C GLY A 322 -5.93 8.73 -6.06
N LEU A 323 -6.55 9.07 -4.93
CA LEU A 323 -7.50 8.19 -4.26
C LEU A 323 -8.75 7.91 -5.11
N THR A 324 -9.31 8.94 -5.76
CA THR A 324 -10.46 8.79 -6.65
C THR A 324 -10.16 7.89 -7.85
N ALA A 325 -8.94 7.90 -8.40
CA ALA A 325 -8.58 6.97 -9.47
C ALA A 325 -8.72 5.50 -9.04
N SER A 326 -8.30 5.17 -7.82
CA SER A 326 -8.46 3.84 -7.24
C SER A 326 -9.93 3.51 -6.93
N GLU A 327 -10.68 4.46 -6.34
CA GLU A 327 -12.11 4.31 -6.04
C GLU A 327 -12.94 4.04 -7.31
N VAL A 328 -12.72 4.81 -8.38
CA VAL A 328 -13.40 4.63 -9.68
C VAL A 328 -13.05 3.26 -10.28
N PHE A 329 -11.78 2.86 -10.24
CA PHE A 329 -11.37 1.56 -10.77
C PHE A 329 -12.01 0.40 -10.00
N ILE A 330 -12.10 0.51 -8.68
CA ILE A 330 -12.81 -0.45 -7.82
C ILE A 330 -14.27 -0.56 -8.24
N ASP A 331 -14.96 0.57 -8.39
CA ASP A 331 -16.38 0.58 -8.77
C ASP A 331 -16.62 0.00 -10.17
N GLU A 332 -15.74 0.29 -11.15
CA GLU A 332 -15.81 -0.28 -12.51
C GLU A 332 -15.66 -1.81 -12.54
N HIS A 333 -14.96 -2.39 -11.55
CA HIS A 333 -14.67 -3.83 -11.45
C HIS A 333 -15.55 -4.57 -10.44
N ASN A 334 -16.44 -3.87 -9.73
CA ASN A 334 -17.40 -4.48 -8.83
C ASN A 334 -18.32 -5.46 -9.59
N ARG A 335 -18.29 -6.74 -9.21
CA ARG A 335 -19.09 -7.79 -9.85
C ARG A 335 -20.57 -7.73 -9.50
N GLN A 336 -20.95 -7.08 -8.39
CA GLN A 336 -22.36 -6.94 -7.99
C GLN A 336 -23.13 -5.89 -8.81
N SER A 337 -22.43 -5.12 -9.65
CA SER A 337 -23.00 -4.08 -10.51
C SER A 337 -23.23 -4.54 -11.96
N LYS A 338 -23.00 -5.81 -12.29
CA LYS A 338 -23.23 -6.44 -13.61
C LYS A 338 -24.31 -7.50 -13.53
#